data_AF-A0A1B7V012-F1
#
_entry.id   AF-A0A1B7V012-F1
#
_cell.length_a   1.000
_cell.length_b   1.000
_cell.length_c   1.000
_cell.angle_alpha   90.00
_cell.angle_beta   90.00
_cell.angle_gamma   90.00
#
_symmetry.space_group_name_H-M   'P 1'
#
loop_
_entity.id
_entity.type
_entity.pdbx_description
1 polymer ?
#
loop_
_entity_poly.entity_id
_entity_poly.type
_entity_poly.pdbx_seq_one_letter_code
_entity_poly.pdbx_strand_id
1 'polypeptide(L)'
;MAYSDFTLSKFKKDFHIHINEKMDLFANIEPIQISEQLKNSLEETNELALAINTEKARSEMIITPILLEVRRRANSQISLFSGSDFNVDVEKG
;
A
#
# COMPACT_ATOMS: atom_id res chain seq x y z
N MET A 1 0.45 -11.89 21.60
CA MET A 1 -0.77 -11.05 21.49
C MET A 1 -1.11 -10.93 20.02
N ALA A 2 -2.38 -10.95 19.63
CA ALA A 2 -2.73 -10.81 18.22
C ALA A 2 -2.57 -9.33 17.79
N TYR A 3 -2.14 -9.07 16.56
CA TYR A 3 -2.05 -7.69 16.03
C TYR A 3 -3.39 -6.95 16.10
N SER A 4 -4.51 -7.68 16.04
CA SER A 4 -5.87 -7.15 16.23
C SER A 4 -6.13 -6.53 17.61
N ASP A 5 -5.29 -6.83 18.62
CA ASP A 5 -5.44 -6.32 19.98
C ASP A 5 -4.79 -4.93 20.18
N PHE A 6 -4.08 -4.42 19.17
CA PHE A 6 -3.44 -3.11 19.19
C PHE A 6 -4.36 -2.04 18.60
N THR A 7 -4.76 -1.09 19.44
CA THR A 7 -5.39 0.15 18.98
C THR A 7 -4.38 1.29 19.01
N LEU A 8 -4.57 2.29 18.15
CA LEU A 8 -3.70 3.48 18.11
C LEU A 8 -3.58 4.17 19.46
N SER A 9 -4.69 4.22 20.23
CA SER A 9 -4.72 4.79 21.58
C SER A 9 -3.87 4.00 22.57
N LYS A 10 -3.94 2.67 22.52
CA LYS A 10 -3.12 1.78 23.36
C LYS A 10 -1.64 1.89 22.99
N PHE A 11 -1.34 1.94 21.70
CA PHE A 11 0.03 2.13 21.19
C PHE A 11 0.64 3.48 21.62
N LYS A 12 -0.09 4.60 21.50
CA LYS A 12 0.34 5.92 22.00
C LYS A 12 0.71 5.87 23.49
N LYS A 13 -0.15 5.22 24.28
CA LYS A 13 0.01 5.12 25.74
C LYS A 13 1.18 4.23 26.14
N ASP A 14 1.26 3.02 25.59
CA ASP A 14 2.22 2.00 26.03
C ASP A 14 3.65 2.35 25.58
N PHE A 15 3.81 2.99 24.42
CA PHE A 15 5.11 3.36 23.86
C PHE A 15 5.49 4.84 24.02
N HIS A 16 4.63 5.64 24.67
CA HIS A 16 4.84 7.09 24.87
C HIS A 16 5.08 7.84 23.55
N ILE A 17 4.39 7.44 22.49
CA ILE A 17 4.56 7.99 21.14
C ILE A 17 3.63 9.18 20.92
N HIS A 18 4.19 10.30 20.47
CA HIS A 18 3.44 11.45 20.00
C HIS A 18 3.17 11.32 18.50
N ILE A 19 1.90 11.36 18.10
CA ILE A 19 1.51 11.40 16.68
C ILE A 19 1.28 12.85 16.27
N ASN A 20 1.98 13.26 15.22
CA ASN A 20 1.80 14.56 14.59
C ASN A 20 0.94 14.40 13.33
N GLU A 21 -0.34 14.78 13.43
CA GLU A 21 -1.31 14.70 12.32
C GLU A 21 -1.30 15.95 11.43
N LYS A 22 -0.53 16.99 11.78
CA LYS A 22 -0.48 18.26 11.03
C LYS A 22 0.62 18.31 9.98
N MET A 23 1.55 17.35 10.01
CA MET A 23 2.68 17.34 9.11
C MET A 23 2.32 16.62 7.82
N ASP A 24 2.35 17.35 6.71
CA ASP A 24 2.32 16.74 5.39
C ASP A 24 3.74 16.33 4.98
N LEU A 25 4.01 15.02 5.06
CA LEU A 25 5.31 14.42 4.73
C LEU A 25 5.70 14.61 3.26
N PHE A 26 4.75 14.93 2.38
CA PHE A 26 4.95 14.99 0.93
C PHE A 26 4.68 16.38 0.35
N ALA A 27 4.46 17.40 1.18
CA ALA A 27 4.15 18.77 0.75
C ALA A 27 5.17 19.36 -0.25
N ASN A 28 6.43 18.95 -0.16
CA ASN A 28 7.52 19.43 -1.02
C ASN A 28 7.90 18.44 -2.13
N ILE A 29 7.11 17.38 -2.34
CA ILE A 29 7.38 16.38 -3.38
C ILE A 29 6.58 16.74 -4.62
N GLU A 30 7.28 16.97 -5.72
CA GLU A 30 6.65 17.24 -7.01
C GLU A 30 5.89 16.00 -7.52
N PRO A 31 4.62 16.14 -7.91
CA PRO A 31 3.87 15.06 -8.50
C PRO A 31 4.51 14.58 -9.81
N ILE A 32 4.47 13.27 -10.01
CA ILE A 32 4.98 12.64 -11.22
C ILE A 32 3.81 12.18 -12.09
N GLN A 33 3.89 12.45 -13.39
CA GLN A 33 2.93 11.89 -14.34
C GLN A 33 3.10 10.37 -14.42
N ILE A 34 1.99 9.65 -14.58
CA ILE A 34 1.99 8.20 -14.77
C ILE A 34 2.58 7.85 -16.14
N SER A 35 3.12 6.64 -16.27
CA SER A 35 3.57 6.14 -17.57
C SER A 35 2.38 5.78 -18.45
N GLU A 36 2.57 5.83 -19.77
CA GLU A 36 1.57 5.33 -20.74
C GLU A 36 1.21 3.87 -20.47
N GLN A 37 2.17 3.05 -20.02
CA GLN A 37 1.91 1.67 -19.65
C GLN A 37 0.91 1.57 -18.49
N LEU A 38 1.11 2.34 -17.40
CA LEU A 38 0.16 2.34 -16.28
C LEU A 38 -1.20 2.89 -16.71
N LYS A 39 -1.21 3.96 -17.50
CA LYS A 39 -2.43 4.57 -18.02
C LYS A 39 -3.27 3.57 -18.82
N ASN A 40 -2.66 2.91 -19.80
CA ASN A 40 -3.34 1.92 -20.64
C ASN A 40 -3.85 0.74 -19.81
N SER A 41 -3.06 0.25 -18.85
CA SER A 41 -3.50 -0.83 -17.96
C SER A 41 -4.73 -0.45 -17.13
N LEU A 42 -4.77 0.77 -16.59
CA LEU A 42 -5.91 1.23 -15.80
C LEU A 42 -7.13 1.52 -16.67
N GLU A 43 -6.96 2.08 -17.86
CA GLU A 43 -8.07 2.30 -18.81
C GLU A 43 -8.75 0.97 -19.20
N GLU A 44 -7.99 -0.11 -19.35
CA GLU A 44 -8.52 -1.44 -19.67
C GLU A 44 -9.28 -2.08 -18.49
N THR A 45 -8.79 -1.93 -17.25
CA THR A 45 -9.25 -2.75 -16.12
C THR A 45 -10.12 -2.00 -15.11
N ASN A 46 -10.09 -0.66 -15.09
CA ASN A 46 -10.73 0.12 -14.01
C ASN A 46 -12.26 -0.05 -13.98
N GLU A 47 -12.92 0.05 -15.13
CA GLU A 47 -14.38 -0.14 -15.20
C GLU A 47 -14.79 -1.54 -14.73
N LEU A 48 -14.04 -2.57 -15.13
CA LEU A 48 -14.29 -3.95 -14.74
C LEU A 48 -14.06 -4.16 -13.24
N ALA A 49 -13.00 -3.59 -12.68
CA ALA A 49 -12.70 -3.66 -11.25
C ALA A 49 -13.83 -3.05 -10.41
N LEU A 50 -14.35 -1.91 -10.85
CA LEU A 50 -15.46 -1.21 -10.21
C LEU A 50 -16.78 -1.97 -10.38
N ALA A 51 -17.02 -2.59 -11.53
CA ALA A 51 -18.21 -3.41 -11.78
C ALA A 51 -18.24 -4.68 -10.93
N ILE A 52 -17.10 -5.38 -10.79
CA ILE A 52 -16.99 -6.59 -9.95
C ILE A 52 -17.05 -6.23 -8.46
N ASN A 53 -16.46 -5.09 -8.07
CA ASN A 53 -16.52 -4.50 -6.73
C ASN A 53 -16.06 -5.39 -5.56
N THR A 54 -15.24 -6.41 -5.82
CA THR A 54 -14.62 -7.20 -4.75
C THR A 54 -13.26 -6.62 -4.36
N GLU A 55 -12.81 -6.93 -3.14
CA GLU A 55 -11.45 -6.59 -2.69
C GLU A 55 -10.39 -7.17 -3.62
N LYS A 56 -10.58 -8.43 -4.05
CA LYS A 56 -9.68 -9.10 -5.00
C LYS A 56 -9.62 -8.37 -6.33
N ALA A 57 -10.77 -8.00 -6.91
CA ALA A 57 -10.81 -7.27 -8.18
C ALA A 57 -10.06 -5.94 -8.08
N ARG A 58 -10.32 -5.12 -7.05
CA ARG A 58 -9.57 -3.86 -6.85
C ARG A 58 -8.06 -4.11 -6.64
N SER A 59 -7.70 -5.15 -5.89
CA SER A 59 -6.30 -5.52 -5.62
C SER A 59 -5.55 -5.88 -6.90
N GLU A 60 -6.14 -6.72 -7.75
CA GLU A 60 -5.48 -7.21 -8.97
C GLU A 60 -5.55 -6.22 -10.12
N MET A 61 -6.67 -5.51 -10.27
CA MET A 61 -6.95 -4.70 -11.45
C MET A 61 -6.59 -3.21 -11.30
N ILE A 62 -6.44 -2.69 -10.08
CA ILE A 62 -6.08 -1.29 -9.84
C ILE A 62 -4.79 -1.18 -9.05
N ILE A 63 -4.73 -1.83 -7.87
CA ILE A 63 -3.60 -1.67 -6.94
C ILE A 63 -2.33 -2.31 -7.50
N THR A 64 -2.40 -3.53 -8.04
CA THR A 64 -1.23 -4.23 -8.58
C THR A 64 -0.57 -3.47 -9.74
N PRO A 65 -1.29 -2.95 -10.76
CA PRO A 65 -0.70 -2.09 -11.79
C PRO A 65 0.08 -0.89 -11.24
N ILE A 66 -0.46 -0.21 -10.22
CA ILE A 66 0.19 0.94 -9.56
C ILE A 66 1.48 0.48 -8.85
N LEU A 67 1.44 -0.62 -8.11
CA LEU A 67 2.62 -1.15 -7.42
C LEU A 67 3.72 -1.59 -8.40
N LEU A 68 3.33 -2.15 -9.55
CA LEU A 68 4.27 -2.48 -10.62
C LEU A 68 4.92 -1.23 -11.24
N GLU A 69 4.19 -0.12 -11.34
CA GLU A 69 4.75 1.17 -11.77
C GLU A 69 5.80 1.69 -10.78
N VAL A 70 5.48 1.66 -9.48
CA VAL A 70 6.43 2.04 -8.41
C VAL A 70 7.69 1.18 -8.51
N ARG A 71 7.52 -0.14 -8.66
CA ARG A 71 8.64 -1.07 -8.83
C ARG A 71 9.50 -0.75 -10.06
N ARG A 72 8.88 -0.43 -11.20
CA ARG A 72 9.60 -0.02 -12.42
C ARG A 72 10.40 1.26 -12.19
N ARG A 73 9.80 2.28 -11.58
CA ARG A 73 10.46 3.56 -11.26
C ARG A 73 11.60 3.41 -10.27
N ALA A 74 11.47 2.46 -9.33
CA ALA A 74 12.53 2.08 -8.42
C ALA A 74 13.58 1.15 -9.06
N ASN A 75 13.68 1.10 -10.39
CA ASN A 75 14.63 0.24 -11.13
C ASN A 75 14.61 -1.23 -10.67
N SER A 76 13.41 -1.76 -10.38
CA SER A 76 13.22 -3.14 -9.90
C SER A 76 13.86 -3.46 -8.54
N GLN A 77 14.28 -2.46 -7.75
CA GLN A 77 14.88 -2.64 -6.42
C GLN A 77 13.85 -2.96 -5.32
N ILE A 78 12.56 -2.86 -5.64
CA ILE A 78 11.45 -3.20 -4.74
C ILE A 78 10.84 -4.54 -5.18
N SER A 79 10.52 -5.39 -4.21
CA SER A 79 9.78 -6.63 -4.43
C SER A 79 8.32 -6.45 -4.05
N LEU A 80 7.44 -7.19 -4.74
CA LEU A 80 6.01 -7.26 -4.44
C LEU A 80 5.68 -8.68 -4.01
N PHE A 81 5.02 -8.82 -2.86
CA PHE A 81 4.56 -10.09 -2.32
C PHE A 81 3.03 -10.05 -2.25
N SER A 82 2.36 -11.04 -2.84
CA SER A 82 0.90 -11.17 -2.84
C SER A 82 0.53 -12.55 -2.35
N GLY A 83 -0.40 -12.65 -1.40
CA GLY A 83 -0.78 -13.91 -0.77
C GLY A 83 0.34 -14.55 0.06
N SER A 84 1.31 -13.76 0.54
CA SER A 84 2.37 -14.22 1.43
C SER A 84 2.05 -13.84 2.86
N ASP A 85 2.11 -14.81 3.78
CA ASP A 85 1.96 -14.53 5.20
C ASP A 85 3.21 -13.82 5.73
N PHE A 86 3.02 -12.66 6.36
CA PHE A 86 4.08 -11.97 7.09
C PHE A 86 4.12 -12.47 8.54
N ASN A 87 4.58 -13.72 8.71
CA ASN A 87 4.70 -14.33 10.01
C ASN A 87 5.99 -13.84 10.70
N VAL A 88 5.84 -13.00 11.72
CA VAL A 88 6.95 -12.60 12.60
C VAL A 88 7.21 -13.70 13.63
N ASP A 89 8.48 -13.89 13.99
CA ASP A 89 8.89 -14.82 15.03
C ASP A 89 8.40 -14.31 16.39
N VAL A 90 7.44 -15.02 16.99
CA VAL A 90 6.79 -14.64 18.25
C VAL A 90 7.80 -14.59 19.40
N GLU A 91 8.87 -15.38 19.36
CA GLU A 91 9.93 -15.39 20.38
C GLU A 91 10.89 -14.20 20.24
N LYS A 92 10.86 -13.50 19.10
CA LYS A 92 11.64 -12.28 18.83
C LYS A 92 10.78 -11.01 18.83
N GLY A 93 9.51 -11.13 19.25
CA GLY A 93 8.53 -10.05 19.38
C GLY A 93 8.45 -9.49 20.78
#